data_AF-A0A8J6PFD5-F1
#
_entry.id   AF-A0A8J6PFD5-F1
#
_cell.length_a   1.000
_cell.length_b   1.000
_cell.length_c   1.000
_cell.angle_alpha   90.00
_cell.angle_beta   90.00
_cell.angle_gamma   90.00
#
_symmetry.space_group_name_H-M   'P 1'
#
loop_
_entity.id
_entity.type
_entity.pdbx_description
1 polymer ?
#
loop_
_entity_poly.entity_id
_entity_poly.type
_entity_poly.pdbx_seq_one_letter_code
_entity_poly.pdbx_strand_id
1 'polypeptide(L)' 'LFRQGYQGSRYSFGYAACPDLEMRSPLVDLLDAQRIGVVLSESFQLHPEQSTDAFVVHHPEARYFNAR' A
#
# COMPACT_ATOMS: atom_id res chain seq x y z
N LEU A 1 3.84 -7.54 16.64
CA LEU A 1 3.48 -6.92 15.34
C LEU A 1 3.86 -5.43 15.28
N PHE A 2 3.42 -4.60 16.22
CA PHE A 2 3.56 -3.13 16.17
C PHE A 2 4.99 -2.56 16.25
N ARG A 3 5.98 -3.37 16.62
CA ARG A 3 7.41 -2.97 16.66
C ARG A 3 8.19 -3.31 15.38
N GLN A 4 7.52 -3.87 14.37
CA GLN A 4 8.14 -4.24 13.09
C GLN A 4 9.41 -5.11 13.24
N GLY A 5 9.45 -5.99 14.26
CA GLY A 5 10.60 -6.88 14.53
C GLY A 5 10.72 -8.09 13.60
N TYR A 6 10.20 -7.98 12.38
CA TYR A 6 10.29 -9.01 11.33
C TYR A 6 11.17 -8.51 10.18
N GLN A 7 11.70 -9.42 9.36
CA GLN A 7 12.47 -9.05 8.18
C GLN A 7 11.58 -8.45 7.10
N GLY A 8 12.04 -7.36 6.47
CA GLY A 8 11.31 -6.67 5.42
C GLY A 8 10.40 -5.56 5.96
N SER A 9 9.60 -4.99 5.06
CA SER A 9 8.60 -3.99 5.39
C SER A 9 7.44 -4.04 4.40
N ARG A 10 6.27 -3.56 4.84
CA ARG A 10 5.08 -3.41 3.99
C ARG A 10 4.78 -1.92 3.82
N TYR A 11 4.57 -1.48 2.61
CA TYR A 11 4.31 -0.07 2.29
C TYR A 11 2.98 0.05 1.56
N SER A 12 2.38 1.23 1.62
CA SER A 12 1.19 1.57 0.83
C SER A 12 1.35 3.01 0.35
N PHE A 13 0.72 3.30 -0.78
CA PHE A 13 0.67 4.64 -1.38
C PHE A 13 -0.13 5.62 -0.48
N GLY A 14 0.21 6.91 -0.53
CA GLY A 14 -0.34 7.92 0.38
C GLY A 14 0.32 7.99 1.77
N TYR A 15 1.27 7.12 2.10
CA TYR A 15 2.06 7.19 3.34
C TYR A 15 3.42 7.87 3.13
N ALA A 16 4.11 8.24 4.20
CA ALA A 16 5.37 9.02 4.15
C ALA A 16 6.46 8.44 3.22
N ALA A 17 6.58 7.11 3.16
CA ALA A 17 7.55 6.45 2.29
C ALA A 17 7.13 6.44 0.80
N CYS A 18 5.83 6.54 0.52
CA CYS A 18 5.23 6.46 -0.81
C CYS A 18 4.07 7.47 -0.92
N PRO A 19 4.36 8.78 -0.93
CA PRO A 19 3.33 9.81 -0.70
C PRO A 19 2.38 10.01 -1.88
N ASP A 20 2.78 9.59 -3.09
CA ASP A 20 1.94 9.68 -4.27
C ASP A 20 0.82 8.63 -4.21
N LEU A 21 -0.41 9.11 -4.04
CA LEU A 21 -1.60 8.27 -3.90
C LEU A 21 -2.07 7.71 -5.26
N GLU A 22 -1.80 8.39 -6.36
CA GLU A 22 -2.27 7.99 -7.69
C GLU A 22 -1.65 6.66 -8.14
N MET A 23 -0.44 6.40 -7.66
CA MET A 23 0.28 5.13 -7.84
C MET A 23 -0.44 3.91 -7.24
N ARG A 24 -1.53 4.10 -6.49
CA ARG A 24 -2.42 3.00 -6.09
C ARG A 24 -3.18 2.39 -7.26
N SER A 25 -3.45 3.14 -8.33
CA SER A 25 -4.15 2.65 -9.52
C SER A 25 -3.46 1.41 -10.14
N PRO A 26 -2.17 1.44 -10.53
CA PRO A 26 -1.50 0.27 -11.08
C PRO A 26 -1.40 -0.90 -10.09
N LEU A 27 -1.38 -0.65 -8.78
CA LEU A 27 -1.38 -1.72 -7.77
C LEU A 27 -2.73 -2.44 -7.72
N VAL A 28 -3.82 -1.68 -7.69
CA VAL A 28 -5.20 -2.21 -7.68
C VAL A 28 -5.49 -3.00 -8.95
N ASP A 29 -5.05 -2.49 -10.10
CA ASP A 29 -5.17 -3.17 -11.39
C ASP A 29 -4.35 -4.46 -11.44
N LEU A 30 -3.09 -4.41 -11.01
CA LEU A 30 -2.21 -5.59 -10.97
C LEU A 30 -2.79 -6.70 -10.09
N LEU A 31 -3.43 -6.33 -8.98
CA LEU A 31 -4.02 -7.27 -8.05
C LEU A 31 -5.41 -7.72 -8.46
N ASP A 32 -6.03 -7.17 -9.50
CA ASP A 32 -7.43 -7.41 -9.85
C ASP A 32 -8.34 -7.32 -8.61
N ALA A 33 -8.25 -6.19 -7.88
CA ALA A 33 -8.89 -6.07 -6.57
C ALA A 33 -10.42 -6.21 -6.62
N GLN A 34 -11.04 -5.95 -7.78
CA GLN A 34 -12.47 -6.13 -7.99
C GLN A 34 -12.93 -7.57 -7.75
N ARG A 35 -12.05 -8.57 -7.92
CA ARG A 35 -12.36 -9.98 -7.63
C ARG A 35 -12.78 -10.25 -6.18
N ILE A 36 -12.45 -9.33 -5.26
CA ILE A 36 -12.87 -9.35 -3.85
C ILE A 36 -13.81 -8.18 -3.49
N GLY A 37 -14.35 -7.48 -4.49
CA GLY A 37 -15.25 -6.34 -4.29
C GLY A 37 -14.57 -5.03 -3.85
N VAL A 38 -13.25 -4.92 -3.98
CA VAL A 38 -12.51 -3.69 -3.70
C VAL A 38 -12.27 -2.92 -5.00
N VAL A 39 -12.60 -1.64 -5.02
CA VAL A 39 -12.42 -0.74 -6.17
C VAL A 39 -11.74 0.56 -5.74
N LEU A 40 -11.27 1.33 -6.72
CA LEU A 40 -10.68 2.65 -6.50
C LEU A 40 -11.74 3.75 -6.71
N SER A 41 -11.80 4.73 -5.81
CA SER A 41 -12.59 5.95 -6.03
C SER A 41 -11.92 6.89 -7.03
N GLU A 42 -12.64 7.92 -7.49
CA GLU A 42 -12.08 9.02 -8.29
C GLU A 42 -10.90 9.74 -7.62
N SER A 43 -10.84 9.67 -6.28
CA SER A 43 -9.79 10.26 -5.44
C SER A 43 -8.71 9.26 -5.01
N PHE A 44 -8.59 8.12 -5.71
CA PHE A 44 -7.61 7.07 -5.45
C PHE A 44 -7.70 6.41 -4.06
N GLN A 45 -8.86 6.50 -3.41
CA GLN A 45 -9.14 5.80 -2.15
C GLN A 45 -9.69 4.40 -2.44
N LEU A 46 -9.45 3.45 -1.54
CA LEU A 46 -10.07 2.14 -1.63
C LEU A 46 -11.55 2.22 -1.21
N HIS A 47 -12.42 1.53 -1.94
CA HIS A 47 -13.82 1.36 -1.60
C HIS A 47 -14.16 -0.14 -1.56
N PRO A 48 -14.73 -0.67 -0.46
CA PRO A 48 -15.16 0.02 0.76
C PRO A 48 -14.00 0.63 1.56
N GLU A 49 -14.27 1.68 2.34
CA GLU A 49 -13.24 2.46 3.06
C GLU A 49 -12.44 1.62 4.07
N GLN A 50 -13.07 0.60 4.66
CA GLN A 50 -12.39 -0.38 5.53
C GLN A 50 -11.60 -1.42 4.73
N SER A 51 -10.80 -0.96 3.78
CA SER A 51 -9.89 -1.77 2.98
C SER A 51 -8.44 -1.37 3.26
N THR A 52 -7.51 -2.28 3.02
CA THR A 52 -6.08 -1.99 3.14
C THR A 52 -5.34 -2.68 2.01
N ASP A 53 -4.53 -1.92 1.29
CA ASP A 53 -3.56 -2.42 0.33
C ASP A 53 -2.14 -2.28 0.90
N ALA A 54 -1.23 -3.10 0.39
CA ALA A 54 0.19 -2.92 0.62
C ALA A 54 0.99 -3.72 -0.40
N PHE A 55 2.22 -3.29 -0.63
CA PHE A 55 3.26 -4.13 -1.23
C PHE A 55 4.32 -4.47 -0.18
N VAL A 56 4.89 -5.67 -0.30
CA VAL A 56 5.84 -6.22 0.66
C VAL A 56 7.23 -6.28 0.04
N VAL A 57 8.21 -5.73 0.75
CA VAL A 57 9.62 -5.77 0.37
C VAL A 57 10.36 -6.65 1.38
N HIS A 58 11.01 -7.70 0.89
CA HIS A 58 11.68 -8.71 1.73
C HIS A 58 13.10 -8.33 2.15
N HIS A 59 13.67 -7.25 1.61
CA HIS A 59 15.05 -6.85 1.88
C HIS A 59 15.30 -6.66 3.38
N PRO A 60 16.39 -7.20 3.95
CA PRO A 60 16.64 -7.13 5.39
C PRO A 60 16.81 -5.71 5.93
N GLU A 61 17.17 -4.76 5.07
CA GLU A 61 17.30 -3.34 5.40
C GLU A 61 16.05 -2.51 5.10
N ALA A 62 14.97 -3.10 4.57
CA ALA A 62 13.74 -2.36 4.34
C ALA A 62 13.15 -1.88 5.67
N ARG A 63 12.96 -0.56 5.81
CA ARG A 63 12.41 0.11 7.00
C ARG A 63 11.49 1.23 6.54
N TYR A 64 10.54 1.65 7.38
CA TYR A 64 9.81 2.88 7.10
C TYR A 64 10.76 4.08 7.09
N PHE A 65 10.57 4.95 6.11
CA PHE A 65 11.29 6.20 5.94
C PHE A 65 10.32 7.30 5.49
N ASN A 66 10.77 8.55 5.52
CA ASN A 66 10.08 9.66 4.89
C ASN A 66 10.76 9.96 3.56
N ALA A 67 10.00 9.97 2.47
CA ALA A 67 10.51 10.29 1.13
C ALA A 67 10.62 11.80 0.90
N ARG A 68 10.11 12.63 1.83
CA ARG A 68 10.28 14.08 1.86
C ARG A 68 11.39 14.50 2.81
#